data_AF-A0A7W3LIR7-F1
#
_entry.id   AF-A0A7W3LIR7-F1
#
_cell.length_a   1.000
_cell.length_b   1.000
_cell.length_c   1.000
_cell.angle_alpha   90.00
_cell.angle_beta   90.00
_cell.angle_gamma   90.00
#
_symmetry.space_group_name_H-M   'P 1'
#
loop_
_entity.id
_entity.type
_entity.pdbx_description
1 polymer ?
#
loop_
_entity_poly.entity_id
_entity_poly.type
_entity_poly.pdbx_seq_one_letter_code
_entity_poly.pdbx_strand_id
1 'polypeptide(L)' 'MSEYTEDLPDDAPEADLVEQRAALVDDEDEERAEWPRTVPFDADEADAAEQGREVELDEDDYR' A
#
# COMPACT_ATOMS: atom_id res chain seq x y z
N MET A 1 -11.39 -25.33 9.94
CA MET A 1 -11.03 -23.90 9.83
C MET A 1 -9.80 -23.75 10.71
N SER A 2 -8.61 -23.62 10.10
CA SER A 2 -7.37 -23.46 10.86
C SER A 2 -7.33 -22.02 11.34
N GLU A 3 -7.33 -21.86 12.66
CA GLU A 3 -7.02 -20.61 13.33
C GLU A 3 -5.58 -20.25 12.94
N TYR A 4 -5.38 -19.12 12.25
CA TYR A 4 -4.04 -18.57 12.04
C TYR A 4 -3.58 -18.10 13.42
N THR A 5 -2.83 -18.95 14.10
CA THR A 5 -2.02 -18.49 15.23
C THR A 5 -0.99 -17.55 14.62
N GLU A 6 -1.07 -16.27 14.94
CA GLU A 6 -0.03 -15.30 14.59
C GLU A 6 1.31 -15.88 15.02
N ASP A 7 2.13 -16.26 14.03
CA ASP A 7 3.51 -16.74 14.22
C ASP A 7 4.36 -15.52 14.60
N LEU A 8 4.16 -15.05 15.84
CA LEU A 8 4.97 -14.01 16.44
C LEU A 8 6.33 -14.65 16.70
N PRO A 9 7.43 -14.09 16.17
CA PRO A 9 8.76 -14.56 16.54
C PRO A 9 8.93 -14.36 18.05
N ASP A 10 9.11 -15.47 18.78
CA ASP A 10 9.26 -15.52 20.24
C ASP A 10 10.40 -14.62 20.77
N ASP A 11 11.35 -14.26 19.91
CA ASP A 11 12.53 -13.42 20.20
C ASP A 11 12.33 -11.93 19.87
N ALA A 12 11.14 -11.50 19.43
CA ALA A 12 10.89 -10.08 19.18
C ALA A 12 10.85 -9.27 20.48
N PRO A 13 11.45 -8.07 20.52
CA PRO A 13 11.30 -7.16 21.65
C PRO A 13 9.83 -6.86 21.95
N GLU A 14 9.45 -6.88 23.22
CA GLU A 14 8.05 -6.62 23.63
C GLU A 14 7.53 -5.27 23.12
N ALA A 15 8.41 -4.27 23.01
CA ALA A 15 8.06 -2.95 22.47
C ALA A 15 7.65 -3.01 21.00
N ASP A 16 8.38 -3.76 20.17
CA ASP A 16 8.10 -3.92 18.74
C ASP A 16 6.74 -4.61 18.53
N LEU A 17 6.42 -5.61 19.36
CA LEU A 17 5.11 -6.28 19.32
C LEU A 17 3.96 -5.33 19.70
N VAL A 18 4.20 -4.43 20.66
CA VAL A 18 3.23 -3.41 21.08
C VAL A 18 2.94 -2.42 19.95
N GLU A 19 3.97 -1.98 19.25
CA GLU A 19 3.84 -1.07 18.11
C GLU A 19 3.16 -1.74 16.92
N GLN A 20 3.54 -2.99 16.59
CA GLN A 20 2.96 -3.72 15.47
C GLN A 20 1.45 -3.98 15.64
N ARG A 21 1.02 -4.30 16.86
CA ARG A 21 -0.39 -4.55 17.16
C ARG A 21 -1.22 -3.28 17.38
N ALA A 22 -0.59 -2.10 17.31
CA ALA A 22 -1.31 -0.85 17.49
C ALA A 22 -2.39 -0.76 16.40
N ALA A 23 -3.61 -0.38 16.82
CA ALA A 23 -4.69 -0.16 15.87
C ALA A 23 -4.25 0.91 14.88
N LEU A 24 -4.35 0.61 13.59
CA LEU A 24 -4.25 1.62 12.55
C LEU A 24 -5.38 2.62 12.80
N VAL A 25 -5.01 3.88 13.07
CA VAL A 25 -5.98 4.97 13.04
C VAL A 25 -6.43 5.04 11.59
N ASP A 26 -7.73 4.81 11.33
CA ASP A 26 -8.28 4.99 10.00
C ASP A 26 -8.40 6.50 9.79
N ASP A 27 -7.37 7.11 9.19
CA ASP A 27 -7.43 8.46 8.65
C ASP A 27 -8.41 8.45 7.46
N GLU A 28 -9.71 8.45 7.77
CA GLU A 28 -10.80 8.60 6.79
C GLU A 28 -10.84 10.02 6.20
N ASP A 29 -10.09 10.98 6.76
CA ASP A 29 -10.13 12.41 6.44
C ASP A 29 -8.86 12.97 5.75
N GLU A 30 -7.75 12.21 5.69
CA GLU A 30 -6.69 12.52 4.72
C GLU A 30 -7.07 11.80 3.44
N GLU A 31 -7.21 12.53 2.33
CA GLU A 31 -7.43 11.97 1.00
C GLU A 31 -6.55 10.73 0.85
N ARG A 32 -7.14 9.54 1.03
CA ARG A 32 -6.42 8.28 1.08
C ARG A 32 -5.85 8.13 -0.31
N ALA A 33 -4.62 8.61 -0.50
CA ALA A 33 -3.89 8.44 -1.74
C ALA A 33 -4.00 6.95 -2.02
N GLU A 34 -4.74 6.61 -3.07
CA GLU A 34 -5.05 5.23 -3.36
C GLU A 34 -3.74 4.56 -3.72
N TRP A 35 -3.12 3.92 -2.74
CA TRP A 35 -1.87 3.24 -2.97
C TRP A 35 -2.13 2.24 -4.08
N PRO A 36 -1.32 2.25 -5.16
CA PRO A 36 -1.52 1.33 -6.25
C PRO A 36 -1.46 -0.09 -5.68
N ARG A 37 -2.52 -0.87 -5.95
CA ARG A 37 -2.64 -2.24 -5.41
C ARG A 37 -1.47 -3.14 -5.80
N THR A 38 -0.76 -2.77 -6.86
CA THR A 38 0.45 -3.44 -7.34
C THR A 38 1.39 -2.42 -7.96
N VAL A 39 2.68 -2.50 -7.62
CA VAL A 39 3.77 -1.82 -8.32
C VAL A 39 4.68 -2.92 -8.88
N PRO A 40 5.00 -2.92 -10.19
CA PRO A 40 5.95 -3.88 -10.76
C PRO A 40 7.30 -3.82 -10.04
N PHE A 41 7.95 -4.97 -9.86
CA PHE A 41 9.24 -5.04 -9.15
C PHE A 41 10.35 -4.21 -9.83
N ASP A 42 10.32 -4.14 -11.16
CA ASP A 42 11.31 -3.42 -11.95
C ASP A 42 10.91 -1.96 -12.23
N ALA A 43 9.81 -1.46 -11.65
CA ALA A 43 9.41 -0.06 -11.80
C ALA A 43 10.36 0.85 -11.01
N ASP A 44 10.82 1.92 -11.65
CA ASP A 44 11.55 2.97 -10.93
C ASP A 44 10.59 3.90 -10.17
N GLU A 45 11.16 4.82 -9.39
CA GLU A 45 10.39 5.76 -8.57
C GLU A 45 9.45 6.65 -9.40
N ALA A 46 9.87 7.01 -10.62
CA ALA A 46 9.05 7.84 -11.51
C ALA A 46 7.88 7.03 -12.08
N ASP A 47 8.13 5.81 -12.55
CA ASP A 47 7.11 4.89 -13.07
C ASP A 47 6.06 4.57 -11.99
N ALA A 48 6.48 4.30 -10.76
CA ALA A 48 5.58 4.01 -9.66
C ALA A 48 4.65 5.19 -9.31
N ALA A 49 5.16 6.42 -9.44
CA ALA A 49 4.40 7.65 -9.16
C ALA A 49 3.36 7.98 -10.25
N GLU A 50 3.66 7.69 -11.52
CA GLU A 50 2.77 7.99 -12.66
C GLU A 50 1.63 6.96 -12.80
N GLN A 51 1.74 5.75 -12.23
CA GLN A 51 0.79 4.65 -12.42
C GLN A 51 -0.67 4.94 -12.04
N GLY A 52 -0.90 5.81 -11.05
CA GLY A 52 -2.25 6.19 -10.61
C GLY A 52 -2.84 7.39 -11.36
N ARG A 53 -2.08 7.97 -12.30
CA ARG A 53 -2.46 9.22 -12.95
C ARG A 53 -3.52 8.98 -14.02
N GLU A 54 -4.62 9.72 -13.95
CA GLU A 54 -5.59 9.78 -15.03
C GLU A 54 -4.98 10.48 -16.24
N VAL A 55 -5.03 9.81 -17.41
CA VAL A 55 -4.62 10.36 -18.69
C VAL A 55 -5.88 10.57 -19.52
N GLU A 56 -6.25 11.83 -19.74
CA GLU A 56 -7.33 12.19 -20.65
C GLU A 56 -6.90 11.86 -22.08
N LEU A 57 -7.71 11.07 -22.79
CA LEU A 57 -7.51 10.72 -24.20
C LEU A 57 -8.67 11.30 -25.00
N ASP A 58 -8.37 12.01 -26.08
CA ASP A 58 -9.37 12.54 -27.01
C ASP A 58 -9.38 11.81 -28.37
N GLU A 59 -10.42 12.07 -29.17
CA GLU A 59 -10.58 11.45 -30.49
C GLU A 59 -9.56 11.97 -31.52
N ASP A 60 -8.94 13.13 -31.25
CA ASP A 60 -7.94 13.77 -32.11
C ASP A 60 -6.51 13.26 -31.83
N ASP A 61 -6.28 12.60 -30.68
CA ASP A 61 -5.02 11.98 -30.27
C ASP A 61 -4.62 10.77 -31.13
N TYR A 62 -5.57 10.17 -31.84
CA TYR A 62 -5.34 9.03 -32.74
C TYR A 62 -5.37 9.50 -34.21
N ARG A 63 -4.19 9.84 -34.76
CA ARG A 63 -4.02 10.21 -36.18
C ARG A 63 -3.43 9.10 -37.04
#